data_AF-A0A414ZR71-F1
#
_entry.id   AF-A0A414ZR71-F1
#
_cell.length_a   1.000
_cell.length_b   1.000
_cell.length_c   1.000
_cell.angle_alpha   90.00
_cell.angle_beta   90.00
_cell.angle_gamma   90.00
#
_symmetry.space_group_name_H-M   'P 1'
#
loop_
_entity.id
_entity.type
_entity.pdbx_description
1 polymer ?
#
loop_
_entity_poly.entity_id
_entity_poly.type
_entity_poly.pdbx_seq_one_letter_code
_entity_poly.pdbx_strand_id
1 'polypeptide(L)'
;MVVERRCINLYSDMNSWMDLVLLVNDEDFDKAKEVTEKAFDDFWNDPKVEEECWCYGDWVGWKLKEAGIKYNMYFRGKESD
;
A
#
# COMPACT_ATOMS: atom_id res chain seq x y z
N MET A 1 7.38 -15.95 -19.81
CA MET A 1 7.15 -14.53 -20.17
C MET A 1 7.61 -13.69 -19.00
N VAL A 2 8.39 -12.63 -19.25
CA VAL A 2 8.85 -11.69 -18.22
C VAL A 2 8.02 -10.40 -18.37
N VAL A 3 7.57 -9.84 -17.24
CA VAL A 3 6.79 -8.59 -17.22
C VAL A 3 7.54 -7.60 -16.33
N GLU A 4 7.83 -6.42 -16.87
CA GLU A 4 8.44 -5.32 -16.12
C GLU A 4 7.38 -4.60 -15.28
N ARG A 5 7.75 -4.25 -14.04
CA ARG A 5 6.90 -3.53 -13.09
C ARG A 5 7.72 -2.54 -12.28
N ARG A 6 7.06 -1.48 -11.83
CA ARG A 6 7.64 -0.47 -10.95
C ARG A 6 7.36 -0.82 -9.49
N CYS A 7 8.32 -0.47 -8.63
CA CYS A 7 8.27 -0.76 -7.20
C CYS A 7 8.00 0.52 -6.41
N ILE A 8 7.06 0.46 -5.47
CA ILE A 8 6.84 1.46 -4.43
C ILE A 8 7.12 0.77 -3.10
N ASN A 9 8.13 1.28 -2.37
CA ASN A 9 8.44 0.82 -1.02
C ASN A 9 7.80 1.79 -0.02
N LEU A 10 6.76 1.32 0.66
CA LEU A 10 6.03 2.07 1.66
C LEU A 10 6.45 1.57 3.03
N TYR A 11 7.06 2.42 3.84
CA TYR A 11 7.58 2.03 5.14
C TYR A 11 7.28 3.11 6.18
N SER A 12 7.24 2.69 7.44
CA SER A 12 7.08 3.61 8.56
C SER A 12 8.29 3.52 9.49
N ASP A 13 8.91 4.67 9.75
CA ASP A 13 10.01 4.76 10.70
C ASP A 13 9.59 4.41 12.14
N MET A 14 8.29 4.54 12.47
CA MET A 14 7.76 4.26 13.81
C MET A 14 7.06 2.90 13.92
N ASN A 15 6.55 2.35 12.80
CA ASN A 15 5.68 1.19 12.79
C ASN A 15 6.09 0.19 11.70
N SER A 16 7.11 -0.63 11.98
CA SER A 16 7.63 -1.61 11.01
C SER A 16 6.60 -2.66 10.55
N TRP A 17 5.52 -2.87 11.31
CA TRP A 17 4.40 -3.72 10.90
C TRP A 17 3.59 -3.16 9.71
N MET A 18 3.82 -1.89 9.34
CA MET A 18 3.22 -1.22 8.18
C MET A 18 4.09 -1.28 6.92
N ASP A 19 5.26 -1.92 6.96
CA ASP A 19 6.16 -1.97 5.81
C ASP A 19 5.56 -2.86 4.69
N LEU A 20 5.29 -2.23 3.54
CA LEU A 20 4.68 -2.83 2.35
C LEU A 20 5.52 -2.54 1.10
N VAL A 21 5.58 -3.52 0.20
CA VAL A 21 6.12 -3.36 -1.15
C VAL A 21 4.99 -3.53 -2.15
N LEU A 22 4.79 -2.53 -3.01
CA LEU A 22 3.82 -2.56 -4.09
C LEU A 22 4.53 -2.68 -5.43
N LEU A 23 4.11 -3.65 -6.24
CA LEU A 23 4.50 -3.77 -7.64
C LEU A 23 3.34 -3.36 -8.54
N VAL A 24 3.54 -2.29 -9.31
CA VAL A 24 2.53 -1.69 -10.18
C VAL A 24 3.04 -1.60 -11.62
N ASN A 25 2.14 -1.39 -12.57
CA ASN A 25 2.52 -1.08 -13.96
C ASN A 25 3.12 0.33 -14.04
N ASP A 26 3.96 0.56 -15.05
CA ASP A 26 4.58 1.88 -15.27
C ASP A 26 3.53 2.97 -15.57
N GLU A 27 2.50 2.62 -16.35
CA GLU A 27 1.38 3.52 -16.71
C GLU A 27 0.61 4.07 -15.49
N ASP A 28 0.56 3.30 -14.40
CA ASP A 28 -0.17 3.64 -13.17
C ASP A 28 0.75 4.15 -12.06
N PHE A 29 2.07 4.21 -12.27
CA PHE A 29 3.04 4.40 -11.19
C PHE A 29 2.84 5.68 -10.40
N ASP A 30 2.71 6.82 -11.08
CA ASP A 30 2.55 8.13 -10.41
C ASP A 30 1.21 8.19 -9.65
N LYS A 31 0.14 7.69 -10.26
CA LYS A 31 -1.17 7.61 -9.62
C LYS A 31 -1.16 6.68 -8.41
N ALA A 32 -0.51 5.52 -8.53
CA ALA A 32 -0.37 4.55 -7.46
C ALA A 32 0.41 5.13 -6.29
N LYS A 33 1.47 5.90 -6.57
CA LYS A 33 2.24 6.61 -5.55
C LYS A 33 1.36 7.60 -4.79
N GLU A 34 0.64 8.48 -5.49
CA GLU A 34 -0.25 9.47 -4.85
C GLU A 34 -1.35 8.81 -4.00
N VAL A 35 -2.00 7.77 -4.54
CA VAL A 35 -3.04 7.03 -3.81
C VAL A 35 -2.47 6.33 -2.58
N THR A 36 -1.26 5.79 -2.67
CA THR A 36 -0.59 5.10 -1.56
C THR A 36 -0.18 6.07 -0.46
N GLU A 37 0.41 7.21 -0.82
CA GLU A 37 0.78 8.28 0.12
C GLU A 37 -0.46 8.78 0.85
N LYS A 38 -1.53 9.07 0.11
CA LYS A 38 -2.81 9.47 0.70
C LYS A 38 -3.41 8.38 1.59
N ALA A 39 -3.37 7.11 1.18
CA ALA A 39 -3.88 6.01 1.98
C ALA A 39 -3.11 5.84 3.29
N PHE A 40 -1.78 6.10 3.30
CA PHE A 40 -0.97 6.10 4.50
C PHE A 40 -1.43 7.17 5.50
N ASP A 41 -1.64 8.40 5.03
CA ASP A 41 -2.09 9.51 5.88
C ASP A 41 -3.54 9.33 6.34
N ASP A 42 -4.43 8.90 5.43
CA ASP A 42 -5.84 8.67 5.71
C ASP A 42 -6.04 7.53 6.72
N PHE A 43 -5.14 6.53 6.77
CA PHE A 43 -5.26 5.42 7.72
C PHE A 43 -5.36 5.88 9.19
N TRP A 44 -4.73 7.00 9.52
CA TRP A 44 -4.73 7.53 10.89
C TRP A 44 -5.90 8.44 11.21
N ASN A 45 -6.57 8.98 10.18
CA ASN A 45 -7.49 10.11 10.33
C ASN A 45 -8.90 9.83 9.76
N ASP A 46 -9.06 8.82 8.92
CA ASP A 46 -10.33 8.47 8.30
C ASP A 46 -11.19 7.65 9.29
N PRO A 47 -12.36 8.17 9.73
CA PRO A 47 -13.23 7.47 10.68
C PRO A 47 -13.63 6.07 10.20
N LYS A 48 -13.68 5.86 8.89
CA LYS A 48 -14.03 4.55 8.30
C LYS A 48 -13.03 3.47 8.70
N VAL A 49 -11.76 3.83 8.85
CA VAL A 49 -10.70 2.89 9.24
C VAL A 49 -10.97 2.33 10.63
N GLU A 50 -11.37 3.19 11.56
CA GLU A 50 -11.71 2.82 12.93
C GLU A 50 -13.06 2.09 12.99
N GLU A 51 -14.11 2.66 12.37
CA GLU A 51 -15.48 2.13 12.40
C GLU A 51 -15.59 0.72 11.80
N GLU A 52 -14.90 0.46 10.70
CA GLU A 52 -14.91 -0.83 10.01
C GLU A 52 -13.72 -1.73 10.40
N CYS A 53 -12.88 -1.29 11.35
CA CYS A 53 -11.73 -2.04 11.87
C CYS A 53 -10.76 -2.51 10.77
N TRP A 54 -10.38 -1.61 9.86
CA TRP A 54 -9.52 -1.96 8.73
C TRP A 54 -8.08 -2.30 9.16
N CYS A 55 -7.56 -3.41 8.64
CA CYS A 55 -6.13 -3.67 8.65
C CYS A 55 -5.41 -2.76 7.64
N TYR A 56 -4.19 -2.32 7.96
CA TYR A 56 -3.45 -1.37 7.13
C TYR A 56 -3.22 -1.83 5.69
N GLY A 57 -2.76 -3.07 5.48
CA GLY A 57 -2.58 -3.62 4.14
C GLY A 57 -3.88 -3.73 3.34
N ASP A 58 -4.99 -4.06 4.01
CA ASP A 58 -6.29 -4.15 3.38
C ASP A 58 -6.82 -2.76 2.98
N TRP A 59 -6.59 -1.74 3.82
CA TRP A 59 -6.93 -0.35 3.54
C TRP A 59 -6.19 0.19 2.30
N VAL A 60 -4.87 0.05 2.27
CA VAL A 60 -4.05 0.47 1.13
C VAL A 60 -4.49 -0.28 -0.13
N GLY A 61 -4.72 -1.58 -0.02
CA GLY A 61 -5.18 -2.41 -1.13
C GLY A 61 -6.56 -2.01 -1.65
N TRP A 62 -7.47 -1.64 -0.75
CA TRP A 62 -8.80 -1.16 -1.10
C TRP A 62 -8.73 0.17 -1.86
N LYS A 63 -7.95 1.15 -1.37
CA LYS A 63 -7.76 2.44 -2.05
C LYS A 63 -7.17 2.30 -3.46
N LEU A 64 -6.20 1.40 -3.64
CA LEU A 64 -5.63 1.10 -4.96
C LEU A 64 -6.67 0.46 -5.89
N LYS A 65 -7.53 -0.45 -5.38
CA LYS A 65 -8.63 -1.03 -6.15
C LYS A 65 -9.68 0.00 -6.55
N GLU A 66 -10.07 0.90 -5.64
CA GLU A 66 -10.99 1.99 -5.95
C GLU A 66 -10.43 2.93 -7.01
N ALA A 67 -9.12 3.16 -7.01
CA ALA A 67 -8.43 3.94 -8.04
C ALA A 67 -8.28 3.21 -9.39
N GLY A 68 -8.70 1.95 -9.48
CA GLY A 68 -8.61 1.12 -10.69
C GLY A 68 -7.20 0.60 -10.99
N ILE A 69 -6.30 0.59 -9.99
CA ILE A 69 -4.89 0.27 -10.16
C ILE A 69 -4.65 -1.22 -9.94
N LYS A 70 -3.96 -1.87 -10.89
CA LYS A 70 -3.51 -3.25 -10.72
C LYS A 70 -2.19 -3.28 -9.97
N TYR A 71 -2.14 -4.03 -8.87
CA TYR A 71 -0.95 -4.14 -8.04
C TYR A 71 -0.73 -5.56 -7.52
N ASN A 72 0.51 -5.87 -7.17
CA ASN A 72 0.82 -6.93 -6.22
C ASN A 72 1.36 -6.28 -4.94
N MET A 73 0.93 -6.76 -3.77
CA MET A 73 1.38 -6.26 -2.48
C MET A 73 2.10 -7.37 -1.73
N TYR A 74 3.24 -7.03 -1.14
CA TYR A 74 4.05 -7.91 -0.32
C TYR A 74 4.31 -7.22 1.01
N PHE A 75 4.24 -7.98 2.10
CA PHE A 75 4.54 -7.48 3.44
C PHE A 75 6.00 -7.78 3.74
N ARG A 76 6.70 -6.85 4.39
CA ARG A 76 8.03 -7.15 4.90
C ARG A 76 7.89 -8.20 6.00
N GLY A 77 8.41 -9.39 5.75
CA GLY A 77 8.45 -10.45 6.76
C GLY A 77 9.24 -9.95 7.96
N LYS A 78 8.81 -10.33 9.17
CA LYS A 78 9.65 -10.12 10.36
C LYS A 78 10.97 -10.85 10.11
N GLU A 79 12.09 -10.13 10.21
CA GLU A 79 13.37 -10.81 10.43
C GLU A 79 13.19 -11.66 11.68
N SER A 80 13.35 -12.97 11.51
CA SER A 80 13.32 -13.90 12.63
C SER A 80 14.68 -13.76 13.30
N ASP A 81 14.70 -13.16 14.48
CA ASP A 81 15.87 -13.21 15.39
C ASP A 81 16.17 -14.66 15.79
#